data_AF-A0A0T5P7U1-F1
#
_entry.id   AF-A0A0T5P7U1-F1
#
_cell.length_a   1.000
_cell.length_b   1.000
_cell.length_c   1.000
_cell.angle_alpha   90.00
_cell.angle_beta   90.00
_cell.angle_gamma   90.00
#
_symmetry.space_group_name_H-M   'P 1'
#
loop_
_entity.id
_entity.type
_entity.pdbx_description
1 polymer ?
#
loop_
_entity_poly.entity_id
_entity_poly.type
_entity_poly.pdbx_seq_one_letter_code
_entity_poly.pdbx_strand_id
1 'polypeptide(L)'
;MIENNLFDRLDRHGLVMAIWSPAVFLAAALLHKGVTAGGGAWWIGAGFAVLILGFVGHVIVNAVLKTRFTAGETALGMVAFAVGIVALLLTVLVAPAEMAERVVLPVALGLASLVVAVIIYLVIAFGPRGAFERFDVIRDNNLRPASRLPHRGGRR
;
A
#
# COMPACT_ATOMS: atom_id res chain seq x y z
N MET A 1 16.09 23.89 5.50
CA MET A 1 14.64 23.69 5.63
C MET A 1 14.06 24.26 4.35
N ILE A 2 13.71 23.41 3.38
CA ILE A 2 13.18 23.91 2.09
C ILE A 2 11.73 24.29 2.36
N GLU A 3 11.43 25.57 2.22
CA GLU A 3 10.07 26.09 2.33
C GLU A 3 9.29 25.54 1.14
N ASN A 4 8.53 24.45 1.35
CA ASN A 4 7.65 23.92 0.29
C ASN A 4 6.57 24.96 0.01
N ASN A 5 6.68 25.62 -1.13
CA ASN A 5 5.71 26.63 -1.55
C ASN A 5 4.35 25.93 -1.81
N LEU A 6 3.27 26.70 -1.87
CA LEU A 6 1.92 26.16 -2.09
C LEU A 6 1.80 25.38 -3.41
N PHE A 7 2.48 25.84 -4.46
CA PHE A 7 2.49 25.21 -5.78
C PHE A 7 3.12 23.82 -5.75
N ASP A 8 4.24 23.62 -5.05
CA ASP A 8 4.90 22.31 -4.95
C ASP A 8 3.97 21.25 -4.31
N ARG A 9 3.13 21.67 -3.35
CA ARG A 9 2.14 20.78 -2.70
C ARG A 9 0.98 20.47 -3.63
N LEU A 10 0.49 21.47 -4.37
CA LEU A 10 -0.57 21.30 -5.36
C LEU A 10 -0.11 20.40 -6.51
N ASP A 11 1.12 20.58 -6.99
CA ASP A 11 1.71 19.78 -8.06
C ASP A 11 1.88 18.32 -7.62
N ARG A 12 2.40 18.08 -6.40
CA ARG A 12 2.46 16.72 -5.85
C ARG A 12 1.08 16.09 -5.80
N HIS A 13 0.10 16.80 -5.24
CA HIS A 13 -1.26 16.26 -5.09
C HIS A 13 -1.89 15.96 -6.46
N GLY A 14 -1.76 16.88 -7.42
CA GLY A 14 -2.24 16.70 -8.79
C GLY A 14 -1.60 15.49 -9.48
N LEU A 15 -0.28 15.30 -9.33
CA LEU A 15 0.43 14.14 -9.87
C LEU A 15 -0.05 12.82 -9.24
N VAL A 16 -0.21 12.79 -7.91
CA VAL A 16 -0.74 11.61 -7.21
C VAL A 16 -2.16 11.28 -7.69
N MET A 17 -3.02 12.29 -7.85
CA MET A 17 -4.38 12.11 -8.37
C MET A 17 -4.37 11.67 -9.84
N ALA A 18 -3.49 12.19 -10.67
CA ALA A 18 -3.34 11.81 -12.07
C ALA A 18 -2.85 10.35 -12.25
N ILE A 19 -2.09 9.83 -11.28
CA ILE A 19 -1.69 8.42 -11.24
C ILE A 19 -2.85 7.54 -10.78
N TRP A 20 -3.45 7.87 -9.64
CA TRP A 20 -4.43 6.97 -9.01
C TRP A 20 -5.79 6.96 -9.70
N SER A 21 -6.26 8.07 -10.26
CA SER A 21 -7.57 8.12 -10.92
C SER A 21 -7.71 7.10 -12.06
N PRO A 22 -6.80 7.05 -13.06
CA PRO A 22 -6.87 6.02 -14.10
C PRO A 22 -6.50 4.63 -13.57
N ALA A 23 -5.56 4.52 -12.64
CA ALA A 23 -5.14 3.21 -12.11
C ALA A 23 -6.29 2.51 -11.37
N VAL A 24 -7.04 3.22 -10.52
CA VAL A 24 -8.20 2.67 -9.81
C VAL A 24 -9.28 2.24 -10.80
N PHE A 25 -9.57 3.07 -11.81
CA PHE A 25 -10.55 2.72 -12.84
C PHE A 25 -10.17 1.44 -13.59
N LEU A 26 -8.93 1.37 -14.09
CA LEU A 26 -8.43 0.20 -14.81
C LEU A 26 -8.39 -1.05 -13.92
N ALA A 27 -7.90 -0.93 -12.69
CA ALA A 27 -7.89 -2.03 -11.74
C ALA A 27 -9.32 -2.54 -11.47
N ALA A 28 -10.29 -1.65 -11.24
CA ALA A 28 -11.68 -2.02 -11.03
C ALA A 28 -12.28 -2.74 -12.24
N ALA A 29 -12.03 -2.25 -13.46
CA ALA A 29 -12.51 -2.88 -14.69
C ALA A 29 -11.91 -4.29 -14.90
N LEU A 30 -10.61 -4.45 -14.65
CA LEU A 30 -9.91 -5.72 -14.78
C LEU A 30 -10.35 -6.74 -13.71
N LEU A 31 -10.48 -6.31 -12.45
CA LEU A 31 -10.97 -7.13 -11.36
C LEU A 31 -12.42 -7.55 -11.61
N HIS A 32 -13.28 -6.62 -12.04
CA HIS A 32 -14.67 -6.92 -12.41
C HIS A 32 -14.71 -7.98 -13.52
N LYS A 33 -13.96 -7.78 -14.61
CA LYS A 33 -13.85 -8.78 -15.68
C LYS A 33 -13.37 -10.12 -15.16
N GLY A 34 -12.41 -10.13 -14.24
CA GLY A 34 -11.86 -11.34 -13.64
C GLY A 34 -12.87 -12.18 -12.85
N VAL A 35 -13.84 -11.55 -12.17
CA VAL A 35 -14.86 -12.27 -11.39
C VAL A 35 -16.03 -12.77 -12.25
N THR A 36 -16.26 -12.20 -13.44
CA THR A 36 -17.33 -12.66 -14.33
C THR A 36 -17.12 -14.08 -14.88
N ALA A 37 -18.21 -14.70 -15.38
CA ALA A 37 -18.21 -16.08 -15.88
C ALA A 37 -17.23 -16.34 -17.04
N GLY A 38 -16.99 -15.35 -17.91
CA GLY A 38 -15.99 -15.41 -18.98
C GLY A 38 -14.61 -14.88 -18.59
N GLY A 39 -14.42 -14.57 -17.30
CA GLY A 39 -13.19 -14.05 -16.71
C GLY A 39 -12.21 -15.15 -16.29
N GLY A 40 -11.33 -14.79 -15.35
CA GLY A 40 -10.36 -15.71 -14.79
C GLY A 40 -9.21 -15.03 -14.06
N ALA A 41 -8.34 -15.85 -13.47
CA ALA A 41 -7.22 -15.42 -12.63
C ALA A 41 -6.30 -14.40 -13.32
N TRP A 42 -6.10 -14.51 -14.64
CA TRP A 42 -5.26 -13.58 -15.40
C TRP A 42 -5.76 -12.13 -15.32
N TRP A 43 -7.07 -11.91 -15.43
CA TRP A 43 -7.67 -10.57 -15.34
C TRP A 43 -7.58 -10.02 -13.91
N ILE A 44 -7.76 -10.89 -12.91
CA ILE A 44 -7.57 -10.51 -11.50
C ILE A 44 -6.11 -10.09 -11.26
N GLY A 45 -5.16 -10.89 -11.72
CA GLY A 45 -3.74 -10.59 -11.64
C GLY A 45 -3.37 -9.28 -12.34
N ALA A 46 -3.92 -9.01 -13.53
CA ALA A 46 -3.73 -7.75 -14.22
C ALA A 46 -4.28 -6.55 -13.42
N GLY A 47 -5.43 -6.71 -12.76
CA GLY A 47 -5.98 -5.68 -11.86
C GLY A 47 -5.04 -5.34 -10.70
N PHE A 48 -4.49 -6.35 -10.03
CA PHE A 48 -3.49 -6.13 -8.98
C PHE A 48 -2.17 -5.56 -9.52
N ALA A 49 -1.73 -5.97 -10.71
CA ALA A 49 -0.56 -5.39 -11.36
C ALA A 49 -0.73 -3.87 -11.59
N VAL A 50 -1.92 -3.43 -12.00
CA VAL A 50 -2.23 -1.99 -12.13
C VAL A 50 -2.16 -1.27 -10.78
N LEU A 51 -2.68 -1.87 -9.70
CA LEU A 51 -2.57 -1.28 -8.36
C LEU A 51 -1.10 -1.15 -7.90
N ILE A 52 -0.28 -2.17 -8.17
CA ILE A 52 1.16 -2.13 -7.88
C ILE A 52 1.83 -1.02 -8.71
N LEU A 53 1.52 -0.90 -9.99
CA LEU A 53 2.06 0.18 -10.84
C LEU A 53 1.65 1.56 -10.33
N GLY A 54 0.40 1.74 -9.89
CA GLY A 54 -0.06 2.97 -9.24
C GLY A 54 0.72 3.29 -7.97
N PHE A 55 0.97 2.28 -7.12
CA PHE A 55 1.79 2.42 -5.92
C PHE A 55 3.24 2.80 -6.26
N VAL A 56 3.86 2.12 -7.23
CA VAL A 56 5.22 2.44 -7.70
C VAL A 56 5.29 3.86 -8.25
N GLY A 57 4.31 4.28 -9.05
CA GLY A 57 4.21 5.65 -9.55
C GLY A 57 4.16 6.69 -8.41
N HIS A 58 3.35 6.43 -7.38
CA HIS A 58 3.29 7.30 -6.19
C HIS A 58 4.63 7.32 -5.44
N VAL A 59 5.30 6.18 -5.27
CA VAL A 59 6.64 6.13 -4.68
C VAL A 59 7.65 6.96 -5.49
N ILE A 60 7.60 6.89 -6.82
CA ILE A 60 8.46 7.68 -7.71
C ILE A 60 8.19 9.18 -7.54
N VAL A 61 6.93 9.60 -7.52
CA VAL A 61 6.57 11.02 -7.26
C VAL A 61 7.13 11.47 -5.91
N ASN A 62 6.97 10.65 -4.88
CA ASN A 62 7.50 10.96 -3.55
C ASN A 62 9.04 11.06 -3.56
N ALA A 63 9.72 10.17 -4.28
CA ALA A 63 11.18 10.20 -4.40
C ALA A 63 11.69 11.44 -5.15
N VAL A 64 11.09 11.77 -6.30
CA VAL A 64 11.46 12.92 -7.14
C VAL A 64 11.22 14.24 -6.40
N LEU A 65 10.05 14.37 -5.77
CA LEU A 65 9.68 15.58 -5.02
C LEU A 65 10.21 15.58 -3.58
N LYS A 66 11.03 14.60 -3.19
CA LYS A 66 11.60 14.45 -1.84
C LYS A 66 10.55 14.53 -0.72
N THR A 67 9.38 13.98 -0.98
CA THR A 67 8.25 13.94 -0.05
C THR A 67 8.04 12.52 0.47
N ARG A 68 7.13 12.37 1.44
CA ARG A 68 6.73 11.08 2.01
C ARG A 68 5.22 10.92 1.91
N PHE A 69 4.75 9.69 2.08
CA PHE A 69 3.33 9.44 2.27
C PHE A 69 2.79 10.26 3.44
N THR A 70 1.65 10.91 3.22
CA THR A 70 0.93 11.60 4.28
C THR A 70 0.19 10.60 5.16
N ALA A 71 -0.21 11.03 6.35
CA ALA A 71 -1.03 10.20 7.24
C ALA A 71 -2.35 9.80 6.57
N GLY A 72 -2.98 10.71 5.83
CA GLY A 72 -4.22 10.45 5.08
C GLY A 72 -4.03 9.42 3.96
N GLU A 73 -2.95 9.52 3.19
CA GLU A 73 -2.62 8.55 2.13
C GLU A 73 -2.36 7.15 2.71
N THR A 74 -1.62 7.09 3.83
CA THR A 74 -1.34 5.81 4.52
C THR A 74 -2.62 5.21 5.08
N ALA A 75 -3.46 6.02 5.73
CA ALA A 75 -4.76 5.59 6.25
C ALA A 75 -5.68 5.08 5.14
N LEU A 76 -5.76 5.79 4.02
CA LEU A 76 -6.54 5.36 2.85
C LEU A 76 -6.05 4.00 2.32
N GLY A 77 -4.74 3.82 2.16
CA GLY A 77 -4.17 2.54 1.72
C GLY A 77 -4.47 1.39 2.68
N MET A 78 -4.32 1.62 3.99
CA MET A 78 -4.62 0.62 5.02
C MET A 78 -6.11 0.24 5.06
N VAL A 79 -7.00 1.23 4.98
CA VAL A 79 -8.45 1.00 4.99
C VAL A 79 -8.88 0.26 3.71
N ALA A 80 -8.39 0.68 2.53
CA ALA A 80 -8.69 -0.01 1.28
C ALA A 80 -8.22 -1.48 1.30
N PHE A 81 -7.04 -1.73 1.86
CA PHE A 81 -6.51 -3.08 2.03
C PHE A 81 -7.36 -3.93 2.98
N ALA A 82 -7.76 -3.37 4.13
CA ALA A 82 -8.63 -4.04 5.09
C ALA A 82 -10.00 -4.37 4.49
N VAL A 83 -10.59 -3.43 3.73
CA VAL A 83 -11.84 -3.67 2.98
C VAL A 83 -11.66 -4.82 1.98
N GLY A 84 -10.53 -4.89 1.28
CA GLY A 84 -10.21 -6.00 0.38
C GLY A 84 -10.15 -7.36 1.08
N ILE A 85 -9.53 -7.43 2.27
CA ILE A 85 -9.52 -8.64 3.10
C ILE A 85 -10.93 -9.02 3.54
N VAL A 86 -11.72 -8.07 4.04
CA VAL A 86 -13.10 -8.33 4.47
C VAL A 86 -13.94 -8.83 3.30
N ALA A 87 -13.81 -8.23 2.12
CA ALA A 87 -14.50 -8.68 0.91
C ALA A 87 -14.11 -10.12 0.51
N LEU A 88 -12.82 -10.48 0.63
CA LEU A 88 -12.36 -11.85 0.41
C LEU A 88 -12.96 -12.82 1.42
N LEU A 89 -12.97 -12.48 2.71
CA LEU A 89 -13.57 -13.32 3.77
C LEU A 89 -15.08 -13.51 3.57
N LEU A 90 -15.79 -12.45 3.19
CA LEU A 90 -17.22 -12.53 2.86
C LEU A 90 -17.45 -13.40 1.62
N THR A 91 -16.56 -13.35 0.63
CA THR A 91 -16.62 -14.23 -0.54
C THR A 91 -16.49 -15.69 -0.12
N VAL A 92 -15.54 -16.02 0.76
CA VAL A 92 -15.39 -17.40 1.29
C VAL A 92 -16.63 -17.84 2.07
N LEU A 93 -17.26 -16.94 2.82
CA LEU A 93 -18.38 -17.28 3.70
C LEU A 93 -19.73 -17.39 2.98
N VAL A 94 -19.97 -16.57 1.95
CA VAL A 94 -21.32 -16.36 1.40
C VAL A 94 -21.42 -16.69 -0.09
N ALA A 95 -20.30 -16.71 -0.84
CA ALA A 95 -20.37 -16.93 -2.28
C ALA A 95 -20.61 -18.41 -2.64
N PRO A 96 -21.22 -18.69 -3.81
CA PRO A 96 -21.29 -20.04 -4.37
C PRO A 96 -19.89 -20.65 -4.52
N ALA A 97 -19.79 -21.98 -4.37
CA ALA A 97 -18.51 -22.70 -4.40
C ALA A 97 -17.72 -22.43 -5.68
N GLU A 98 -18.41 -22.36 -6.82
CA GLU A 98 -17.81 -22.12 -8.14
C GLU A 98 -17.17 -20.72 -8.24
N MET A 99 -17.76 -19.74 -7.57
CA MET A 99 -17.21 -18.38 -7.48
C MET A 99 -16.01 -18.35 -6.54
N ALA A 100 -16.13 -18.99 -5.37
CA ALA A 100 -15.07 -19.04 -4.38
C ALA A 100 -13.79 -19.70 -4.94
N GLU A 101 -13.92 -20.85 -5.58
CA GLU A 101 -12.79 -21.56 -6.22
C GLU A 101 -12.08 -20.70 -7.26
N ARG A 102 -12.83 -19.89 -8.02
CA ARG A 102 -12.27 -19.02 -9.05
C ARG A 102 -11.54 -17.80 -8.48
N VAL A 103 -12.09 -17.19 -7.43
CA VAL A 103 -11.69 -15.84 -6.99
C VAL A 103 -10.72 -15.87 -5.82
N VAL A 104 -10.88 -16.82 -4.89
CA VAL A 104 -10.21 -16.76 -3.58
C VAL A 104 -8.69 -16.78 -3.73
N LEU A 105 -8.13 -17.76 -4.43
CA LEU A 105 -6.68 -17.88 -4.56
C LEU A 105 -6.05 -16.70 -5.33
N PRO A 106 -6.54 -16.29 -6.52
CA PRO A 106 -5.98 -15.15 -7.24
C PRO A 106 -6.07 -13.84 -6.46
N VAL A 107 -7.18 -13.58 -5.75
CA VAL A 107 -7.33 -12.36 -4.94
C VAL A 107 -6.43 -12.40 -3.71
N ALA A 108 -6.32 -13.55 -3.03
CA ALA A 108 -5.41 -13.71 -1.89
C ALA A 108 -3.96 -13.45 -2.30
N LEU A 109 -3.51 -13.99 -3.44
CA LEU A 109 -2.19 -13.73 -3.99
C LEU A 109 -2.00 -12.26 -4.37
N GLY A 110 -3.02 -11.64 -4.96
CA GLY A 110 -3.03 -10.21 -5.25
C GLY A 110 -2.86 -9.35 -4.00
N LEU A 111 -3.64 -9.60 -2.94
CA LEU A 111 -3.50 -8.91 -1.66
C LEU A 111 -2.12 -9.15 -1.02
N ALA A 112 -1.63 -10.39 -1.03
CA ALA A 112 -0.29 -10.70 -0.54
C ALA A 112 0.80 -9.93 -1.30
N SER A 113 0.66 -9.79 -2.63
CA SER A 113 1.61 -9.05 -3.45
C SER A 113 1.67 -7.55 -3.12
N LEU A 114 0.54 -6.94 -2.72
CA LEU A 114 0.52 -5.56 -2.23
C LEU A 114 1.30 -5.40 -0.93
N VAL A 115 1.14 -6.35 0.01
CA VAL A 115 1.94 -6.36 1.25
C VAL A 115 3.43 -6.47 0.94
N VAL A 116 3.80 -7.37 0.02
CA VAL A 116 5.19 -7.52 -0.42
C VAL A 116 5.72 -6.22 -1.03
N ALA A 117 4.95 -5.54 -1.88
CA ALA A 117 5.35 -4.25 -2.46
C ALA A 117 5.59 -3.17 -1.40
N VAL A 118 4.74 -3.11 -0.36
CA VAL A 118 4.93 -2.19 0.77
C VAL A 118 6.19 -2.55 1.57
N ILE A 119 6.43 -3.83 1.87
CA ILE A 119 7.64 -4.27 2.58
C ILE A 119 8.89 -3.89 1.78
N ILE A 120 8.89 -4.13 0.47
CA ILE A 120 10.00 -3.74 -0.42
C ILE A 120 10.23 -2.23 -0.35
N TYR A 121 9.17 -1.43 -0.42
CA TYR A 121 9.29 0.02 -0.27
C TYR A 121 9.91 0.41 1.08
N LEU A 122 9.45 -0.17 2.19
CA LEU A 122 9.97 0.14 3.52
C LEU A 122 11.46 -0.19 3.64
N VAL A 123 11.89 -1.34 3.09
CA VAL A 123 13.31 -1.74 3.08
C VAL A 123 14.15 -0.78 2.24
N ILE A 124 13.67 -0.37 1.06
CA ILE A 124 14.39 0.58 0.20
C ILE A 124 14.47 1.98 0.83
N ALA A 125 13.36 2.46 1.41
CA ALA A 125 13.26 3.83 1.92
C ALA A 125 13.94 4.04 3.28
N PHE A 126 13.94 3.01 4.15
CA PHE A 126 14.41 3.14 5.53
C PHE A 126 15.53 2.17 5.91
N GLY A 127 15.86 1.21 5.04
CA GLY A 127 16.73 0.09 5.37
C GLY A 127 16.06 -0.94 6.28
N PRO A 128 16.61 -2.16 6.42
CA PRO A 128 16.01 -3.22 7.22
C PRO A 128 15.80 -2.82 8.69
N ARG A 129 16.80 -2.18 9.30
CA ARG A 129 16.74 -1.73 10.71
C ARG A 129 15.77 -0.56 10.91
N GLY A 130 15.82 0.44 10.04
CA GLY A 130 14.94 1.61 10.13
C GLY A 130 13.47 1.28 9.89
N ALA A 131 13.18 0.24 9.10
CA ALA A 131 11.83 -0.28 8.94
C ALA A 131 11.27 -0.85 10.25
N PHE A 132 12.06 -1.66 10.99
CA PHE A 132 11.63 -2.20 12.29
C PHE A 132 11.45 -1.12 13.36
N GLU A 133 12.35 -0.12 13.40
CA GLU A 133 12.24 1.00 14.34
C GLU A 133 10.94 1.80 14.17
N ARG A 134 10.35 1.82 12.97
CA ARG A 134 9.05 2.47 12.70
C ARG A 134 7.85 1.67 13.19
N PHE A 135 8.00 0.36 13.41
CA PHE A 135 6.97 -0.49 14.01
C PHE A 135 7.14 -0.66 15.52
N ASP A 136 8.20 -0.13 16.12
CA ASP A 136 8.46 -0.21 17.56
C ASP A 136 7.61 0.81 18.35
N VAL A 137 6.32 0.50 18.46
CA VAL A 137 5.34 1.25 19.25
C VAL A 137 5.68 1.22 20.75
N ILE A 138 6.45 0.23 21.23
CA ILE A 138 6.81 0.08 22.65
C ILE A 138 7.72 1.23 23.10
N ARG A 139 8.60 1.73 22.22
CA ARG A 139 9.46 2.88 22.51
C ARG A 139 8.68 4.20 22.55
N ASP A 140 7.75 4.40 21.62
CA ASP A 140 6.96 5.64 21.51
C ASP A 140 5.86 5.74 22.57
N ASN A 141 5.38 4.61 23.10
CA ASN A 141 4.41 4.56 24.21
C ASN A 141 5.08 4.61 25.60
N ASN A 142 6.42 4.75 25.67
CA ASN A 142 7.13 4.85 26.95
C ASN A 142 7.30 6.32 27.36
N LEU A 143 6.49 6.76 28.34
CA LEU A 143 6.48 8.13 28.88
C LEU A 143 7.80 8.56 29.56
N ARG A 144 8.71 7.61 29.84
CA ARG A 144 9.98 7.92 30.53
C ARG A 144 10.87 8.81 29.65
N PRO A 145 11.39 9.95 30.15
CA PRO A 145 12.26 10.84 29.37
C PRO A 145 13.49 10.15 28.75
N ALA A 146 13.98 9.08 29.38
CA ALA A 146 15.12 8.30 28.92
C ALA A 146 14.86 7.50 27.62
N SER A 147 13.59 7.23 27.25
CA SER A 147 13.25 6.50 26.00
C SER A 147 13.55 7.29 24.73
N ARG A 148 13.64 8.63 24.86
CA ARG A 148 13.93 9.57 23.76
C ARG A 148 15.43 9.78 23.53
N LEU A 149 16.29 9.27 24.41
CA LEU A 149 17.72 9.42 24.23
C LEU A 149 18.18 8.56 23.03
N PRO A 150 19.01 9.12 22.13
CA PRO A 150 19.59 8.35 21.04
C PRO A 150 20.48 7.26 21.65
N HIS A 151 20.28 6.01 21.24
CA HIS A 151 21.09 4.90 21.70
C HIS A 151 22.52 5.13 21.19
N ARG A 152 23.38 5.68 22.05
CA ARG A 152 24.82 5.51 21.88
C ARG A 152 25.04 4.02 22.03
N GLY A 153 25.19 3.32 20.91
CA GLY A 153 25.65 1.93 20.92
C GLY A 153 26.85 1.87 21.84
N GLY A 154 26.73 1.04 22.89
CA GLY A 154 27.77 0.89 23.89
C GLY A 154 29.07 0.60 23.15
N ARG A 155 30.00 1.55 23.19
CA ARG A 155 31.36 1.32 22.76
C ARG A 155 31.88 0.21 23.68
N ARG A 156 32.23 -0.92 23.08
CA ARG A 156 33.10 -1.91 23.71
C ARG A 156 34.45 -1.27 24.01
#